data_AF-A0A9E3RMN7-F1
#
_entry.id   AF-A0A9E3RMN7-F1
#
_cell.length_a   1.000
_cell.length_b   1.000
_cell.length_c   1.000
_cell.angle_alpha   90.00
_cell.angle_beta   90.00
_cell.angle_gamma   90.00
#
_symmetry.space_group_name_H-M   'P 1'
#
loop_
_entity.id
_entity.type
_entity.pdbx_description
1 polymer ?
#
loop_
_entity_poly.entity_id
_entity_poly.type
_entity_poly.pdbx_seq_one_letter_code
_entity_poly.pdbx_strand_id
1 'polypeptide(L)'
;MTKQEQIYNWLTTGLEQPADKLSEIFYFDKRDNEFFSILVTDYFMFDENLNVAKDTTTSYSKENLESLVDRIKRIENKDASIISLPRLGNLKSTTDTDFINQQVDSFLNLNSISIETATIWEVEETGTITIDLKNDNDEKKKTGYNSTLPKAGRSWWQKLFSSE
;
A
#
# COMPACT_ATOMS: atom_id res chain seq x y z
N MET A 1 5.75 0.39 25.34
CA MET A 1 6.34 -0.05 24.06
C MET A 1 7.20 1.09 23.56
N THR A 2 8.46 0.83 23.21
CA THR A 2 9.36 1.84 22.66
C THR A 2 9.08 2.06 21.18
N LYS A 3 9.52 3.19 20.60
CA LYS A 3 9.41 3.45 19.16
C LYS A 3 10.08 2.37 18.31
N GLN A 4 11.23 1.88 18.78
CA GLN A 4 11.98 0.81 18.13
C GLN A 4 11.19 -0.50 18.12
N GLU A 5 10.57 -0.85 19.26
CA GLU A 5 9.68 -2.02 19.35
C GLU A 5 8.46 -1.89 18.43
N GLN A 6 7.88 -0.69 18.31
CA GLN A 6 6.76 -0.44 17.39
C GLN A 6 7.16 -0.67 15.93
N ILE A 7 8.31 -0.12 15.50
CA ILE A 7 8.85 -0.33 14.15
C ILE A 7 9.14 -1.81 13.90
N TYR A 8 9.73 -2.50 14.88
CA TYR A 8 10.03 -3.92 14.75
C TYR A 8 8.76 -4.75 14.60
N ASN A 9 7.75 -4.50 15.45
CA ASN A 9 6.45 -5.17 15.36
C ASN A 9 5.74 -4.87 14.02
N TRP A 10 5.85 -3.65 13.50
CA TRP A 10 5.30 -3.26 12.21
C TRP A 10 5.96 -4.03 11.05
N LEU A 11 7.29 -4.13 11.06
CA LEU A 11 8.05 -4.89 10.06
C LEU A 11 7.72 -6.38 10.11
N THR A 12 7.68 -6.97 11.30
CA THR A 12 7.24 -8.35 11.53
C THR A 12 5.84 -8.58 10.93
N THR A 13 4.89 -7.70 11.22
CA THR A 13 3.52 -7.78 10.70
C THR A 13 3.49 -7.77 9.17
N GLY A 14 4.26 -6.87 8.54
CA GLY A 14 4.34 -6.79 7.09
C GLY A 14 5.00 -8.01 6.43
N LEU A 15 6.08 -8.53 7.02
CA LEU A 15 6.80 -9.71 6.53
C LEU A 15 5.96 -10.99 6.63
N GLU A 16 5.20 -11.13 7.72
CA GLU A 16 4.32 -12.27 7.98
C GLU A 16 3.08 -12.31 7.08
N GLN A 17 2.79 -11.23 6.32
CA GLN A 17 1.63 -11.21 5.46
C GLN A 17 1.69 -12.34 4.42
N PRO A 18 0.61 -13.15 4.29
CA PRO A 18 0.44 -14.12 3.22
C PRO A 18 0.68 -13.48 1.85
N ALA A 19 1.51 -14.10 1.01
CA ALA A 19 1.80 -13.58 -0.33
C ALA A 19 0.54 -13.48 -1.20
N ASP A 20 -0.47 -14.31 -0.91
CA ASP A 20 -1.78 -14.36 -1.54
C ASP A 20 -2.82 -13.38 -0.94
N LYS A 21 -2.52 -12.69 0.18
CA LYS A 21 -3.41 -11.66 0.74
C LYS A 21 -3.14 -10.29 0.12
N LEU A 22 -4.18 -9.67 -0.41
CA LEU A 22 -4.13 -8.36 -1.09
C LEU A 22 -4.93 -7.30 -0.32
N SER A 23 -4.76 -7.24 1.01
CA SER A 23 -5.42 -6.21 1.83
C SER A 23 -4.59 -4.94 1.93
N GLU A 24 -3.27 -5.07 2.10
CA GLU A 24 -2.39 -3.95 2.48
C GLU A 24 -0.96 -4.22 2.04
N ILE A 25 -0.27 -3.26 1.42
CA ILE A 25 1.12 -3.42 0.98
C ILE A 25 2.02 -2.49 1.78
N PHE A 26 3.16 -3.02 2.23
CA PHE A 26 4.08 -2.37 3.17
C PHE A 26 5.30 -1.84 2.42
N TYR A 27 5.73 -0.63 2.78
CA TYR A 27 6.82 0.08 2.13
C TYR A 27 7.66 0.86 3.15
N PHE A 28 8.85 1.26 2.71
CA PHE A 28 9.68 2.26 3.36
C PHE A 28 10.04 3.36 2.35
N ASP A 29 9.87 4.62 2.75
CA ASP A 29 10.26 5.78 1.97
C ASP A 29 11.61 6.33 2.45
N LYS A 30 12.65 6.21 1.62
CA LYS A 30 13.97 6.79 1.91
C LYS A 30 13.96 8.31 1.97
N ARG A 31 13.07 8.98 1.24
CA ARG A 31 12.99 10.45 1.21
C ARG A 31 12.57 10.99 2.58
N ASP A 32 11.54 10.37 3.13
CA ASP A 32 10.88 10.83 4.35
C ASP A 32 11.36 10.06 5.59
N ASN A 33 12.21 9.04 5.39
CA ASN A 33 12.71 8.12 6.42
C ASN A 33 11.57 7.46 7.20
N GLU A 34 10.57 7.00 6.47
CA GLU A 34 9.27 6.63 7.05
C GLU A 34 8.74 5.31 6.50
N PHE A 35 8.28 4.44 7.40
CA PHE A 35 7.53 3.24 7.08
C PHE A 35 6.07 3.60 6.85
N PHE A 36 5.47 3.04 5.80
CA PHE A 36 4.06 3.25 5.51
C PHE A 36 3.46 2.03 4.84
N SER A 37 2.15 1.92 4.92
CA SER A 37 1.39 0.91 4.19
C SER A 37 0.30 1.57 3.36
N ILE A 38 -0.08 0.90 2.29
CA ILE A 38 -1.17 1.31 1.41
C ILE A 38 -2.21 0.20 1.44
N LEU A 39 -3.44 0.54 1.84
CA LEU A 39 -4.53 -0.40 1.71
C LEU A 39 -4.87 -0.53 0.23
N VAL A 40 -5.19 -1.74 -0.18
CA VAL A 40 -5.53 -1.96 -1.57
C VAL A 40 -6.82 -1.21 -1.97
N THR A 41 -7.70 -0.96 -1.00
CA THR A 41 -8.87 -0.10 -1.19
C THR A 41 -8.51 1.35 -1.53
N ASP A 42 -7.34 1.82 -1.13
CA ASP A 42 -6.91 3.19 -1.40
C ASP A 42 -6.77 3.43 -2.89
N TYR A 43 -6.29 2.44 -3.65
CA TYR A 43 -6.16 2.51 -5.11
C TYR A 43 -7.50 2.73 -5.81
N PHE A 44 -8.64 2.37 -5.20
CA PHE A 44 -9.95 2.62 -5.80
C PHE A 44 -10.39 4.07 -5.74
N MET A 45 -9.71 4.92 -4.96
CA MET A 45 -10.00 6.37 -4.92
C MET A 45 -9.48 7.13 -6.13
N PHE A 46 -8.66 6.50 -6.97
CA PHE A 46 -7.90 7.19 -8.00
C PHE A 46 -8.49 7.02 -9.40
N ASP A 47 -8.31 8.05 -10.22
CA ASP A 47 -8.55 8.03 -11.67
C ASP A 47 -7.33 7.52 -12.44
N GLU A 48 -7.45 7.40 -13.77
CA GLU A 48 -6.40 6.86 -14.63
C GLU A 48 -5.09 7.66 -14.60
N ASN A 49 -5.14 8.91 -14.13
CA ASN A 49 -4.01 9.81 -14.00
C ASN A 49 -3.47 9.84 -12.56
N LEU A 50 -3.90 8.91 -11.70
CA LEU A 50 -3.56 8.82 -10.28
C LEU A 50 -3.95 10.08 -9.49
N ASN A 51 -5.00 10.77 -9.91
CA ASN A 51 -5.63 11.83 -9.12
C ASN A 51 -6.86 11.27 -8.41
N VAL A 52 -7.28 11.89 -7.31
CA VAL A 52 -8.51 11.49 -6.62
C VAL A 52 -9.69 11.67 -7.59
N ALA A 53 -10.47 10.60 -7.80
CA ALA A 53 -11.57 10.59 -8.73
C ALA A 53 -12.70 11.54 -8.26
N LYS A 54 -13.37 12.20 -9.20
CA LYS A 54 -14.36 13.27 -8.90
C LYS A 54 -15.60 12.77 -8.16
N ASP A 55 -15.91 11.49 -8.33
CA ASP A 55 -17.02 10.74 -7.75
C ASP A 55 -16.64 10.03 -6.43
N THR A 56 -15.41 10.24 -5.95
CA THR A 56 -14.93 9.70 -4.68
C THR A 56 -15.03 10.73 -3.57
N THR A 57 -15.62 10.33 -2.45
CA THR A 57 -15.51 11.05 -1.19
C THR A 57 -14.73 10.21 -0.19
N THR A 58 -13.89 10.87 0.60
CA THR A 58 -13.07 10.22 1.61
C THR A 58 -13.09 11.00 2.92
N SER A 59 -12.97 10.29 4.04
CA SER A 59 -12.76 10.89 5.35
C SER A 59 -11.29 11.12 5.69
N TYR A 60 -10.33 10.82 4.80
CA TYR A 60 -8.94 11.21 5.00
C TYR A 60 -8.83 12.74 5.13
N SER A 61 -8.09 13.20 6.14
CA SER A 61 -7.63 14.58 6.19
C SER A 61 -6.91 14.98 4.89
N LYS A 62 -6.93 16.27 4.57
CA LYS A 62 -6.29 16.79 3.35
C LYS A 62 -4.80 16.41 3.29
N GLU A 63 -4.10 16.51 4.42
CA GLU A 63 -2.66 16.20 4.54
C GLU A 63 -2.38 14.71 4.31
N ASN A 64 -3.21 13.83 4.88
CA ASN A 64 -3.09 12.38 4.67
C ASN A 64 -3.40 11.99 3.23
N LEU A 65 -4.42 12.61 2.63
CA LEU A 65 -4.78 12.37 1.24
C LEU A 65 -3.68 12.83 0.28
N GLU A 66 -3.09 14.01 0.51
CA GLU A 66 -1.96 14.51 -0.30
C GLU A 66 -0.74 13.59 -0.19
N SER A 67 -0.43 13.13 1.03
CA SER A 67 0.67 12.17 1.26
C SER A 67 0.41 10.82 0.58
N LEU A 68 -0.82 10.32 0.66
CA LEU A 68 -1.25 9.09 0.01
C LEU A 68 -1.13 9.18 -1.52
N VAL A 69 -1.61 10.29 -2.10
CA VAL A 69 -1.50 10.56 -3.55
C VAL A 69 -0.04 10.61 -4.00
N ASP A 70 0.83 11.31 -3.26
CA ASP A 70 2.26 11.40 -3.57
C ASP A 70 2.91 10.02 -3.57
N ARG A 71 2.69 9.23 -2.52
CA ARG A 71 3.27 7.88 -2.39
C ARG A 71 2.79 6.94 -3.48
N ILE A 72 1.48 6.91 -3.79
CA ILE A 72 0.94 6.06 -4.87
C ILE A 72 1.51 6.47 -6.24
N LYS A 73 1.61 7.78 -6.52
CA LYS A 73 2.24 8.25 -7.76
C LYS A 73 3.70 7.82 -7.85
N ARG A 74 4.46 7.89 -6.77
CA ARG A 74 5.87 7.48 -6.74
C ARG A 74 6.02 5.97 -6.90
N ILE A 75 5.15 5.17 -6.28
CA ILE A 75 5.10 3.71 -6.45
C ILE A 75 4.85 3.36 -7.93
N GLU A 76 3.82 3.92 -8.55
CA GLU A 76 3.48 3.62 -9.95
C GLU A 76 4.57 4.08 -10.94
N ASN A 77 5.30 5.15 -10.60
CA ASN A 77 6.43 5.63 -11.36
C ASN A 77 7.76 4.89 -11.07
N LYS A 78 7.72 3.82 -10.26
CA LYS A 78 8.90 3.01 -9.88
C LYS A 78 10.01 3.85 -9.25
N ASP A 79 9.64 4.78 -8.38
CA ASP A 79 10.61 5.59 -7.64
C ASP A 79 11.51 4.69 -6.77
N ALA A 80 12.82 4.74 -7.02
CA ALA A 80 13.82 3.92 -6.33
C ALA A 80 14.00 4.27 -4.84
N SER A 81 13.45 5.40 -4.39
CA SER A 81 13.42 5.76 -2.98
C SER A 81 12.31 5.06 -2.19
N ILE A 82 11.30 4.49 -2.88
CA ILE A 82 10.27 3.66 -2.26
C ILE A 82 10.70 2.20 -2.32
N ILE A 83 10.87 1.58 -1.15
CA ILE A 83 11.29 0.19 -1.02
C ILE A 83 10.08 -0.62 -0.55
N SER A 84 9.68 -1.63 -1.32
CA SER A 84 8.63 -2.55 -0.89
C SER A 84 9.20 -3.55 0.13
N LEU A 85 8.44 -3.77 1.21
CA LEU A 85 8.72 -4.83 2.16
C LEU A 85 8.25 -6.17 1.58
N PRO A 86 9.11 -7.20 1.51
CA PRO A 86 8.73 -8.49 0.95
C PRO A 86 7.69 -9.19 1.84
N ARG A 87 6.81 -9.97 1.22
CA ARG A 87 5.86 -10.82 1.93
C ARG A 87 6.38 -12.24 1.93
N LEU A 88 6.69 -12.77 3.10
CA LEU A 88 7.26 -14.11 3.25
C LEU A 88 6.18 -15.19 3.31
N GLY A 89 4.94 -14.78 3.55
CA GLY A 89 3.77 -15.63 3.58
C GLY A 89 3.64 -16.45 4.86
N ASN A 90 2.63 -17.33 4.89
CA ASN A 90 2.56 -18.39 5.90
C ASN A 90 3.69 -19.39 5.65
N LEU A 91 4.86 -19.11 6.22
CA LEU A 91 5.94 -20.07 6.37
C LEU A 91 5.38 -21.25 7.17
N LYS A 92 4.98 -22.32 6.48
CA LYS A 92 4.27 -23.50 7.02
C LYS A 92 5.07 -24.28 8.09
N SER A 93 6.21 -23.78 8.55
CA SER A 93 7.02 -24.40 9.60
C SER A 93 7.58 -23.45 10.67
N THR A 94 7.26 -22.16 10.69
CA THR A 94 7.96 -21.22 11.59
C THR A 94 7.05 -20.65 12.67
N THR A 95 7.01 -21.34 13.80
CA THR A 95 7.09 -20.71 15.13
C THR A 95 8.46 -20.07 15.39
N ASP A 96 9.30 -19.91 14.36
CA ASP A 96 10.69 -19.50 14.47
C ASP A 96 10.77 -17.97 14.38
N THR A 97 10.41 -17.32 15.49
CA THR A 97 10.56 -15.88 15.68
C THR A 97 11.96 -15.39 15.27
N ASP A 98 12.98 -16.24 15.42
CA ASP A 98 14.35 -15.93 15.04
C ASP A 98 14.51 -15.76 13.52
N PHE A 99 13.78 -16.54 12.70
CA PHE A 99 13.80 -16.37 11.25
C PHE A 99 13.21 -15.02 10.84
N ILE A 100 12.04 -14.65 11.38
CA ILE A 100 11.42 -13.36 11.04
C ILE A 100 12.30 -12.20 11.50
N ASN A 101 12.87 -12.27 12.71
CA ASN A 101 13.81 -11.27 13.21
C ASN A 101 15.04 -11.14 12.28
N GLN A 102 15.60 -12.25 11.81
CA GLN A 102 16.69 -12.21 10.82
C GLN A 102 16.27 -11.53 9.50
N GLN A 103 15.03 -11.71 9.05
CA GLN A 103 14.53 -11.05 7.85
C GLN A 103 14.30 -9.55 8.07
N VAL A 104 13.81 -9.14 9.25
CA VAL A 104 13.73 -7.74 9.66
C VAL A 104 15.12 -7.11 9.63
N ASP A 105 16.09 -7.71 10.32
CA ASP A 105 17.46 -7.21 10.39
C ASP A 105 18.10 -7.15 9.00
N SER A 106 17.89 -8.17 8.18
CA SER A 106 18.38 -8.20 6.79
C SER A 106 17.78 -7.06 5.97
N PHE A 107 16.47 -6.83 6.06
CA PHE A 107 15.79 -5.74 5.34
C PHE A 107 16.35 -4.37 5.74
N LEU A 108 16.50 -4.12 7.04
CA LEU A 108 17.04 -2.87 7.57
C LEU A 108 18.49 -2.64 7.10
N ASN A 109 19.34 -3.66 7.23
CA ASN A 109 20.76 -3.57 6.87
C ASN A 109 20.97 -3.39 5.36
N LEU A 110 20.27 -4.18 4.54
CA LEU A 110 20.38 -4.09 3.07
C LEU A 110 19.97 -2.71 2.54
N ASN A 111 19.02 -2.07 3.23
CA ASN A 111 18.52 -0.76 2.83
C ASN A 111 19.13 0.41 3.61
N SER A 112 20.07 0.12 4.52
CA SER A 112 20.73 1.11 5.39
C SER A 112 19.74 1.96 6.21
N ILE A 113 18.70 1.31 6.75
CA ILE A 113 17.63 1.95 7.52
C ILE A 113 17.98 1.92 9.01
N SER A 114 17.97 3.09 9.65
CA SER A 114 18.17 3.20 11.11
C SER A 114 16.83 3.35 11.84
N ILE A 115 16.47 2.35 12.65
CA ILE A 115 15.25 2.35 13.48
C ILE A 115 15.22 3.46 14.54
N GLU A 116 16.39 4.04 14.88
CA GLU A 116 16.46 5.15 15.83
C GLU A 116 15.85 6.42 15.24
N THR A 117 16.02 6.60 13.93
CA THR A 117 15.61 7.82 13.23
C THR A 117 14.32 7.63 12.43
N ALA A 118 14.08 6.42 11.92
CA ALA A 118 12.91 6.13 11.08
C ALA A 118 11.59 6.34 11.84
N THR A 119 10.54 6.74 11.14
CA THR A 119 9.18 6.89 11.70
C THR A 119 8.21 5.91 11.04
N ILE A 120 7.00 5.80 11.58
CA ILE A 120 5.87 5.12 10.93
C ILE A 120 4.89 6.23 10.58
N TRP A 121 4.37 6.22 9.35
CA TRP A 121 3.27 7.06 8.96
C TRP A 121 1.99 6.55 9.64
N GLU A 122 1.63 7.18 10.74
CA GLU A 122 0.43 6.86 11.50
C GLU A 122 -0.75 7.68 10.98
N VAL A 123 -1.77 7.00 10.45
CA VAL A 123 -3.05 7.63 10.14
C VAL A 123 -3.98 7.40 11.34
N GLU A 124 -4.14 8.43 12.17
CA GLU A 124 -4.96 8.36 13.40
C GLU A 124 -6.47 8.22 13.13
N GLU A 125 -6.91 8.42 11.88
CA GLU A 125 -8.31 8.44 11.47
C GLU A 125 -8.70 7.14 10.77
N THR A 126 -9.83 6.54 11.17
CA THR A 126 -10.45 5.48 10.37
C THR A 126 -10.93 6.08 9.05
N GLY A 127 -10.18 5.83 7.98
CA GLY A 127 -10.52 6.24 6.62
C GLY A 127 -11.77 5.52 6.10
N THR A 128 -12.74 6.28 5.59
CA THR A 128 -13.87 5.76 4.83
C THR A 128 -13.75 6.27 3.40
N ILE A 129 -14.08 5.40 2.45
CA ILE A 129 -14.03 5.70 1.02
C ILE A 129 -15.42 5.39 0.48
N THR A 130 -16.09 6.39 -0.09
CA THR A 130 -17.38 6.24 -0.76
C THR A 130 -17.23 6.61 -2.24
N ILE A 131 -17.67 5.72 -3.11
CA ILE A 131 -17.59 5.89 -4.57
C ILE A 131 -19.02 5.90 -5.11
N ASP A 132 -19.43 7.00 -5.73
CA ASP A 132 -20.76 7.09 -6.35
C ASP A 132 -20.76 6.47 -7.75
N LEU A 133 -21.32 5.26 -7.84
CA LEU A 133 -21.41 4.48 -9.08
C LEU A 133 -22.55 4.93 -10.02
N LYS A 134 -23.33 5.97 -9.68
CA LYS A 134 -24.54 6.35 -10.43
C LYS A 134 -24.30 7.35 -11.56
N ASN A 135 -23.09 7.88 -11.70
CA ASN A 135 -22.76 8.94 -12.67
C ASN A 135 -22.16 8.45 -14.00
N ASP A 136 -22.44 7.21 -14.43
CA ASP A 136 -22.16 6.75 -15.80
C ASP A 136 -23.26 7.21 -16.78
N ASN A 137 -23.47 8.53 -16.89
CA ASN A 137 -24.14 9.13 -18.05
C ASN A 137 -23.06 9.60 -19.03
N ASP A 138 -22.64 8.72 -19.94
CA ASP A 138 -22.82 8.91 -21.39
C ASP A 138 -21.90 8.01 -22.26
N GLU A 139 -22.56 7.25 -23.13
CA GLU A 139 -22.15 6.83 -24.47
C GLU A 139 -20.83 6.04 -24.69
N LYS A 140 -20.93 4.69 -24.65
CA LYS A 140 -20.81 3.80 -25.83
C LYS A 140 -20.86 2.31 -25.47
N LYS A 141 -21.76 1.59 -26.13
CA LYS A 141 -21.86 0.12 -26.17
C LYS A 141 -20.54 -0.53 -26.62
N LYS A 142 -20.10 -1.59 -25.92
CA LYS A 142 -20.04 -2.99 -26.43
C LYS A 142 -19.44 -3.97 -25.40
N THR A 143 -20.27 -4.97 -25.07
CA THR A 143 -19.99 -6.40 -24.80
C THR A 143 -18.70 -6.80 -24.07
N GLY A 144 -18.91 -7.42 -22.90
CA GLY A 144 -17.90 -8.11 -22.10
C GLY A 144 -18.06 -7.67 -20.65
N TYR A 145 -18.21 -8.61 -19.72
CA TYR A 145 -18.37 -8.37 -18.28
C TYR A 145 -17.40 -7.27 -17.82
N ASN A 146 -17.90 -6.05 -17.68
CA ASN A 146 -17.13 -4.91 -17.21
C ASN A 146 -17.59 -4.67 -15.78
N SER A 147 -16.69 -4.90 -14.82
CA SER A 147 -16.90 -4.56 -13.41
C SER A 147 -17.34 -3.10 -13.26
N THR A 148 -17.87 -2.71 -12.11
CA THR A 148 -18.28 -1.32 -11.81
C THR A 148 -17.14 -0.49 -11.19
N LEU A 149 -15.91 -1.01 -11.22
CA LEU A 149 -14.77 -0.38 -10.56
C LEU A 149 -14.18 0.75 -11.42
N PRO A 150 -13.68 1.84 -10.80
CA PRO A 150 -12.87 2.84 -11.49
C PRO A 150 -11.74 2.17 -12.29
N LYS A 151 -11.51 2.62 -13.54
CA LYS A 151 -10.57 1.99 -14.47
C LYS A 151 -9.12 1.99 -13.95
N ALA A 152 -8.73 2.95 -13.10
CA ALA A 152 -7.41 2.99 -12.49
C ALA A 152 -7.17 1.83 -11.52
N GLY A 153 -8.16 1.57 -10.66
CA GLY A 153 -8.20 0.35 -9.86
C GLY A 153 -8.01 -0.86 -10.77
N ARG A 154 -8.80 -0.99 -11.84
CA ARG A 154 -8.68 -2.14 -12.76
C ARG A 154 -7.31 -2.30 -13.38
N SER A 155 -6.69 -1.21 -13.85
CA SER A 155 -5.35 -1.24 -14.48
C SER A 155 -4.30 -1.73 -13.48
N TRP A 156 -4.35 -1.23 -12.24
CA TRP A 156 -3.44 -1.65 -11.17
C TRP A 156 -3.65 -3.12 -10.76
N TRP A 157 -4.90 -3.51 -10.51
CA TRP A 157 -5.26 -4.89 -10.18
C TRP A 157 -4.92 -5.87 -11.31
N GLN A 158 -5.14 -5.48 -12.57
CA GLN A 158 -4.76 -6.30 -13.72
C GLN A 158 -3.25 -6.49 -13.79
N LYS A 159 -2.41 -5.48 -13.52
CA LYS A 159 -0.95 -5.65 -13.47
C LYS A 159 -0.50 -6.64 -12.38
N LEU A 160 -1.17 -6.65 -11.23
CA LEU A 160 -0.87 -7.59 -10.14
C LEU A 160 -1.21 -9.05 -10.47
N PHE A 161 -2.22 -9.29 -11.32
CA PHE A 161 -2.68 -10.63 -11.67
C PHE A 161 -2.34 -11.09 -13.10
N SER A 162 -1.82 -10.21 -13.96
CA SER A 162 -1.49 -10.52 -15.36
C SER A 162 0.00 -10.77 -15.59
N SER A 163 0.83 -10.85 -14.55
CA SER A 163 2.22 -11.30 -14.66
C SER A 163 2.31 -12.82 -14.49
N GLU A 164 2.04 -13.55 -15.58
CA GLU A 164 2.61 -14.87 -15.87
C GLU A 164 3.58 -14.75 -17.05
#